data_AF-A0AAN6ZU37-F1
#
_entry.id   AF-A0AAN6ZU37-F1
#
_cell.length_a   1.000
_cell.length_b   1.000
_cell.length_c   1.000
_cell.angle_alpha   90.00
_cell.angle_beta   90.00
_cell.angle_gamma   90.00
#
_symmetry.space_group_name_H-M   'P 1'
#
loop_
_entity.id
_entity.type
_entity.pdbx_description
1 polymer ?
#
loop_
_entity_poly.entity_id
_entity_poly.type
_entity_poly.pdbx_seq_one_letter_code
_entity_poly.pdbx_strand_id
1 'polypeptide(L)'
;MTNYSIGVEIEVCVEPHKVRPPLSDKHALYYEKLAAALRNRGLKAKANDLQSYRKYPDNYRRWWITRDGSLQGTRNTIPMEAVSPVMQVRGGWEHEIDTYWAAMRAVFHMPQRDDSCGSHVHISKGLNQRFSLAQLKIIAYGVVFYEPLIKGLLMPCRVGNRFCEPNGQQARLLCQNNTHAARAQLIAGATSEAALRDIMQDNKYVLWNFSNIVPGETGTIEFRGGRGLRGEVRTKRWITFAVAFLHALLTMDDIASPGATGLQAWTTKALYTAIKDAAAQLGMGQHLPTNHKVLNETQPSS
;
A
#
# COMPACT_ATOMS: atom_id res chain seq x y z
N MET A 1 -17.95 -1.11 15.93
CA MET A 1 -16.64 -0.45 15.66
C MET A 1 -15.99 -1.08 14.44
N THR A 2 -15.40 -0.29 13.56
CA THR A 2 -14.73 -0.77 12.34
C THR A 2 -13.36 -1.38 12.66
N ASN A 3 -13.08 -2.59 12.16
CA ASN A 3 -11.80 -3.28 12.36
C ASN A 3 -11.27 -3.78 11.00
N TYR A 4 -10.36 -3.03 10.38
CA TYR A 4 -9.77 -3.38 9.09
C TYR A 4 -8.73 -4.50 9.24
N SER A 5 -8.50 -5.23 8.15
CA SER A 5 -7.34 -6.12 8.01
C SER A 5 -6.44 -5.63 6.89
N ILE A 6 -5.14 -5.75 7.11
CA ILE A 6 -4.09 -5.19 6.27
C ILE A 6 -3.07 -6.26 5.87
N GLY A 7 -2.49 -6.08 4.69
CA GLY A 7 -1.25 -6.73 4.26
C GLY A 7 -0.32 -5.67 3.68
N VAL A 8 0.99 -5.84 3.81
CA VAL A 8 1.99 -4.93 3.26
C VAL A 8 2.99 -5.69 2.40
N GLU A 9 3.31 -5.10 1.26
CA GLU A 9 4.40 -5.53 0.38
C GLU A 9 5.52 -4.48 0.48
N ILE A 10 6.72 -4.93 0.85
CA ILE A 10 7.89 -4.09 1.05
C ILE A 10 8.90 -4.43 -0.04
N GLU A 11 9.04 -3.54 -1.02
CA GLU A 11 10.02 -3.68 -2.09
C GLU A 11 11.31 -2.94 -1.69
N VAL A 12 12.45 -3.64 -1.70
CA VAL A 12 13.74 -3.07 -1.29
C VAL A 12 14.92 -3.65 -2.07
N CYS A 13 15.89 -2.79 -2.34
CA CYS A 13 17.26 -3.15 -2.73
C CYS A 13 18.18 -2.98 -1.51
N VAL A 14 18.74 -4.08 -0.99
CA VAL A 14 19.50 -4.07 0.27
C VAL A 14 20.89 -4.69 0.15
N GLU A 15 21.86 -4.10 0.86
CA GLU A 15 23.22 -4.60 0.94
C GLU A 15 23.40 -5.50 2.17
N PRO A 16 23.84 -6.77 2.02
CA PRO A 16 24.07 -7.63 3.17
C PRO A 16 25.29 -7.20 3.99
N HIS A 17 25.22 -7.33 5.32
CA HIS A 17 26.38 -7.06 6.19
C HIS A 17 27.58 -7.98 5.90
N LYS A 18 27.29 -9.23 5.54
CA LYS A 18 28.30 -10.23 5.18
C LYS A 18 28.07 -10.65 3.74
N VAL A 19 28.80 -10.02 2.82
CA VAL A 19 28.75 -10.28 1.38
C VAL A 19 29.41 -11.62 1.05
N ARG A 20 28.77 -12.43 0.21
CA ARG A 20 29.29 -13.70 -0.30
C ARG A 20 29.28 -13.64 -1.84
N PRO A 21 30.42 -13.37 -2.49
CA PRO A 21 30.47 -13.28 -3.94
C PRO A 21 30.37 -14.66 -4.62
N PRO A 22 29.88 -14.73 -5.87
CA PRO A 22 29.20 -13.64 -6.58
C PRO A 22 27.79 -13.40 -6.01
N LEU A 23 27.44 -12.14 -5.73
CA LEU A 23 26.18 -11.81 -5.04
C LEU A 23 24.94 -12.15 -5.89
N SER A 24 25.07 -12.05 -7.21
CA SER A 24 24.04 -12.37 -8.22
C SER A 24 23.45 -13.77 -8.03
N ASP A 25 24.26 -14.72 -7.55
CA ASP A 25 23.87 -16.13 -7.46
C ASP A 25 23.38 -16.49 -6.05
N LYS A 26 23.31 -15.50 -5.14
CA LYS A 26 23.03 -15.70 -3.72
C LYS A 26 21.71 -15.08 -3.26
N HIS A 27 20.85 -14.64 -4.18
CA HIS A 27 19.55 -14.05 -3.84
C HIS A 27 18.73 -14.97 -2.91
N ALA A 28 18.51 -16.23 -3.30
CA ALA A 28 17.78 -17.22 -2.49
C ALA A 28 18.42 -17.43 -1.10
N LEU A 29 19.75 -17.43 -1.01
CA LEU A 29 20.47 -17.52 0.26
C LEU A 29 20.14 -16.33 1.17
N TYR A 30 20.12 -15.11 0.65
CA TYR A 30 19.84 -13.91 1.44
C TYR A 30 18.37 -13.77 1.79
N TYR A 31 17.47 -14.22 0.92
CA TYR A 31 16.04 -14.33 1.25
C TYR A 31 15.84 -15.29 2.43
N GLU A 32 16.49 -16.45 2.38
CA GLU A 32 16.40 -17.44 3.46
C GLU A 32 17.05 -16.94 4.76
N LYS A 33 18.15 -16.18 4.69
CA LYS A 33 18.72 -15.52 5.88
C LYS A 33 17.73 -14.56 6.54
N LEU A 34 17.00 -13.76 5.75
CA LEU A 34 15.96 -12.88 6.29
C LEU A 34 14.81 -13.69 6.90
N ALA A 35 14.33 -14.72 6.20
CA ALA A 35 13.28 -15.59 6.72
C ALA A 35 13.70 -16.30 8.02
N ALA A 36 14.95 -16.77 8.11
CA ALA A 36 15.52 -17.33 9.34
C ALA A 36 15.62 -16.29 10.46
N ALA A 37 16.04 -15.06 10.15
CA ALA A 37 16.11 -13.97 11.12
C ALA A 37 14.73 -13.59 11.68
N LEU A 38 13.67 -13.68 10.86
CA LEU A 38 12.27 -13.50 11.28
C LEU A 38 11.83 -14.66 12.20
N ARG A 39 12.10 -15.90 11.81
CA ARG A 39 11.77 -17.09 12.64
C ARG A 39 12.47 -17.10 13.99
N ASN A 40 13.73 -16.70 14.03
CA ASN A 40 14.48 -16.56 15.29
C ASN A 40 13.90 -15.47 16.21
N ARG A 41 13.04 -14.59 15.70
CA ARG A 41 12.31 -13.57 16.46
C ARG A 41 10.84 -13.92 16.67
N GLY A 42 10.46 -15.19 16.47
CA GLY A 42 9.11 -15.68 16.73
C GLY A 42 8.09 -15.48 15.59
N LEU A 43 8.50 -14.86 14.47
CA LEU A 43 7.60 -14.69 13.32
C LEU A 43 7.60 -15.90 12.39
N LYS A 44 6.47 -16.18 11.76
CA LYS A 44 6.40 -17.17 10.69
C LYS A 44 6.92 -16.54 9.40
N ALA A 45 7.93 -17.15 8.77
CA ALA A 45 8.48 -16.67 7.51
C ALA A 45 8.98 -17.80 6.62
N LYS A 46 8.85 -17.63 5.29
CA LYS A 46 9.41 -18.53 4.27
C LYS A 46 10.02 -17.70 3.13
N ALA A 47 11.14 -18.18 2.61
CA ALA A 47 11.79 -17.60 1.44
C ALA A 47 11.44 -18.37 0.17
N ASN A 48 11.44 -17.66 -0.95
CA ASN A 48 11.39 -18.23 -2.28
C ASN A 48 12.76 -18.88 -2.61
N ASP A 49 12.75 -20.15 -2.99
CA ASP A 49 13.94 -20.91 -3.37
C ASP A 49 14.45 -20.57 -4.79
N LEU A 50 13.68 -19.81 -5.56
CA LEU A 50 13.95 -19.41 -6.96
C LEU A 50 14.12 -20.59 -7.93
N GLN A 51 13.85 -21.82 -7.49
CA GLN A 51 13.95 -23.03 -8.32
C GLN A 51 12.57 -23.45 -8.89
N SER A 52 11.49 -23.00 -8.27
CA SER A 52 10.12 -23.28 -8.73
C SER A 52 9.26 -22.03 -8.72
N TYR A 53 8.53 -21.77 -9.81
CA TYR A 53 7.50 -20.74 -9.81
C TYR A 53 6.38 -21.18 -8.86
N ARG A 54 6.32 -20.55 -7.69
CA ARG A 54 5.24 -20.74 -6.72
C ARG A 54 4.44 -19.45 -6.66
N LYS A 55 3.16 -19.51 -7.08
CA LYS A 55 2.16 -18.50 -6.69
C LYS A 55 2.12 -18.49 -5.15
N TYR A 56 2.03 -17.31 -4.55
CA TYR A 56 2.17 -17.03 -3.10
C TYR A 56 1.59 -18.14 -2.19
N PRO A 57 2.22 -18.43 -1.04
CA PRO A 57 1.91 -19.62 -0.23
C PRO A 57 0.48 -19.64 0.29
N ASP A 58 -0.03 -20.85 0.53
CA ASP A 58 -1.32 -21.14 1.16
C ASP A 58 -1.62 -20.17 2.33
N ASN A 59 -2.57 -19.27 2.09
CA ASN A 59 -3.35 -18.48 3.07
C ASN A 59 -2.72 -17.23 3.72
N TYR A 60 -1.64 -16.63 3.22
CA TYR A 60 -1.08 -15.35 3.73
C TYR A 60 -0.90 -15.30 5.27
N ARG A 61 -0.48 -16.41 5.89
CA ARG A 61 -0.30 -16.55 7.35
C ARG A 61 1.14 -16.35 7.84
N ARG A 62 2.04 -15.93 6.96
CA ARG A 62 3.48 -15.83 7.21
C ARG A 62 4.09 -14.77 6.31
N TRP A 63 5.24 -14.23 6.70
CA TRP A 63 6.08 -13.44 5.80
C TRP A 63 6.58 -14.30 4.64
N TRP A 64 6.50 -13.75 3.44
CA TRP A 64 7.03 -14.36 2.23
C TRP A 64 8.11 -13.45 1.65
N ILE A 65 9.36 -13.94 1.62
CA ILE A 65 10.49 -13.21 1.07
C ILE A 65 10.74 -13.72 -0.35
N THR A 66 10.57 -12.86 -1.33
CA THR A 66 10.59 -13.23 -2.75
C THR A 66 11.31 -12.19 -3.60
N ARG A 67 11.44 -12.49 -4.89
CA ARG A 67 11.86 -11.54 -5.90
C ARG A 67 10.63 -10.84 -6.47
N ASP A 68 10.71 -9.52 -6.63
CA ASP A 68 9.84 -8.77 -7.53
C ASP A 68 10.57 -8.51 -8.87
N GLY A 69 9.85 -8.65 -9.98
CA GLY A 69 10.41 -8.56 -11.33
C GLY A 69 10.71 -7.14 -11.80
N SER A 70 10.13 -6.13 -11.15
CA SER A 70 10.31 -4.70 -11.45
C SER A 70 11.54 -4.09 -10.76
N LEU A 71 12.03 -4.73 -9.69
CA LEU A 71 13.20 -4.28 -8.94
C LEU A 71 14.50 -4.49 -9.71
N GLN A 72 15.23 -3.38 -9.92
CA GLN A 72 16.54 -3.38 -10.52
C GLN A 72 17.59 -3.27 -9.42
N GLY A 73 18.16 -4.41 -9.03
CA GLY A 73 19.31 -4.43 -8.12
C GLY A 73 20.57 -3.89 -8.80
N THR A 74 21.55 -3.49 -8.00
CA THR A 74 22.93 -3.23 -8.46
C THR A 74 23.78 -4.48 -8.23
N ARG A 75 25.05 -4.45 -8.66
CA ARG A 75 25.99 -5.55 -8.40
C ARG A 75 26.19 -5.85 -6.90
N ASN A 76 25.88 -4.90 -6.02
CA ASN A 76 26.13 -4.99 -4.58
C ASN A 76 24.85 -5.14 -3.75
N THR A 77 23.66 -5.12 -4.36
CA THR A 77 22.39 -5.21 -3.65
C THR A 77 21.65 -6.51 -3.97
N ILE A 78 20.82 -6.93 -3.01
CA ILE A 78 19.83 -7.98 -3.17
C ILE A 78 18.47 -7.29 -3.33
N PRO A 79 17.86 -7.30 -4.53
CA PRO A 79 16.48 -6.86 -4.71
C PRO A 79 15.54 -7.91 -4.11
N MET A 80 14.54 -7.49 -3.34
CA MET A 80 13.52 -8.39 -2.80
C MET A 80 12.20 -7.67 -2.56
N GLU A 81 11.13 -8.46 -2.57
CA GLU A 81 9.83 -8.12 -2.03
C GLU A 81 9.60 -8.97 -0.77
N ALA A 82 9.19 -8.33 0.31
CA ALA A 82 8.70 -9.00 1.51
C ALA A 82 7.19 -8.75 1.63
N VAL A 83 6.40 -9.82 1.52
CA VAL A 83 4.94 -9.79 1.68
C VAL A 83 4.59 -10.24 3.09
N SER A 84 3.87 -9.40 3.83
CA SER A 84 3.48 -9.67 5.21
C SER A 84 2.38 -10.74 5.31
N PRO A 85 2.19 -11.35 6.49
CA PRO A 85 0.91 -11.98 6.80
C PRO A 85 -0.22 -10.96 6.81
N VAL A 86 -1.48 -11.44 6.75
CA VAL A 86 -2.64 -10.60 7.06
C VAL A 86 -2.63 -10.24 8.54
N MET A 87 -2.70 -8.95 8.83
CA MET A 87 -2.73 -8.41 10.19
C MET A 87 -4.04 -7.65 10.43
N GLN A 88 -4.50 -7.60 11.67
CA GLN A 88 -5.65 -6.75 12.03
C GLN A 88 -5.14 -5.41 12.56
N VAL A 89 -5.81 -4.31 12.21
CA VAL A 89 -5.46 -2.96 12.70
C VAL A 89 -5.49 -2.89 14.23
N ARG A 90 -6.38 -3.66 14.87
CA ARG A 90 -6.46 -3.74 16.34
C ARG A 90 -5.67 -4.92 16.95
N GLY A 91 -4.90 -5.64 16.15
CA GLY A 91 -4.24 -6.89 16.52
C GLY A 91 -2.74 -6.80 16.79
N GLY A 92 -2.20 -5.62 17.07
CA GLY A 92 -0.76 -5.43 17.36
C GLY A 92 0.14 -5.51 16.12
N TRP A 93 -0.38 -5.14 14.94
CA TRP A 93 0.37 -5.12 13.68
C TRP A 93 1.68 -4.31 13.77
N GLU A 94 1.75 -3.31 14.65
CA GLU A 94 2.97 -2.54 14.88
C GLU A 94 4.15 -3.41 15.31
N HIS A 95 3.90 -4.41 16.17
CA HIS A 95 4.94 -5.31 16.65
C HIS A 95 5.45 -6.23 15.54
N GLU A 96 4.57 -6.67 14.64
CA GLU A 96 4.94 -7.44 13.45
C GLU A 96 5.90 -6.62 12.56
N ILE A 97 5.59 -5.34 12.33
CA ILE A 97 6.43 -4.42 11.54
C ILE A 97 7.76 -4.13 12.24
N ASP A 98 7.76 -3.89 13.55
CA ASP A 98 9.00 -3.65 14.32
C ASP A 98 9.92 -4.87 14.27
N THR A 99 9.35 -6.05 14.42
CA THR A 99 10.08 -7.32 14.39
C THR A 99 10.63 -7.61 13.00
N TYR A 100 9.88 -7.29 11.94
CA TYR A 100 10.38 -7.36 10.56
C TYR A 100 11.62 -6.48 10.37
N TRP A 101 11.55 -5.20 10.75
CA TRP A 101 12.69 -4.30 10.57
C TRP A 101 13.88 -4.63 11.48
N ALA A 102 13.64 -5.21 12.66
CA ALA A 102 14.70 -5.76 13.50
C ALA A 102 15.40 -6.97 12.86
N ALA A 103 14.66 -7.84 12.16
CA ALA A 103 15.23 -8.94 11.38
C ALA A 103 16.00 -8.43 10.16
N MET A 104 15.44 -7.45 9.45
CA MET A 104 16.07 -6.78 8.31
C MET A 104 17.45 -6.22 8.69
N ARG A 105 17.52 -5.46 9.79
CA ARG A 105 18.76 -4.88 10.33
C ARG A 105 19.80 -5.91 10.79
N ALA A 106 19.39 -7.15 11.06
CA ALA A 106 20.34 -8.18 11.48
C ALA A 106 21.08 -8.82 10.29
N VAL A 107 20.52 -8.72 9.10
CA VAL A 107 21.05 -9.36 7.88
C VAL A 107 21.63 -8.33 6.92
N PHE A 108 21.05 -7.13 6.87
CA PHE A 108 21.37 -6.11 5.87
C PHE A 108 21.55 -4.73 6.50
N HIS A 109 22.34 -3.90 5.80
CA HIS A 109 22.36 -2.46 6.05
C HIS A 109 20.99 -1.85 5.76
N MET A 110 20.70 -0.70 6.39
CA MET A 110 19.49 0.06 6.11
C MET A 110 19.39 0.31 4.59
N PRO A 111 18.24 0.01 3.95
CA PRO A 111 18.10 0.23 2.51
C PRO A 111 18.45 1.67 2.14
N GLN A 112 19.08 1.87 0.98
CA GLN A 112 19.28 3.21 0.45
C GLN A 112 17.98 3.75 -0.13
N ARG A 113 17.95 5.05 -0.48
CA ARG A 113 16.82 5.58 -1.24
C ARG A 113 16.98 5.09 -2.69
N ASP A 114 15.95 4.43 -3.19
CA ASP A 114 15.89 3.89 -4.54
C ASP A 114 14.46 4.11 -5.07
N ASP A 115 14.33 4.82 -6.18
CA ASP A 115 13.04 5.18 -6.77
C ASP A 115 12.42 4.01 -7.55
N SER A 116 13.17 2.93 -7.79
CA SER A 116 12.62 1.67 -8.29
C SER A 116 11.85 0.89 -7.22
N CYS A 117 12.09 1.17 -5.93
CA CYS A 117 11.44 0.52 -4.82
C CYS A 117 10.14 1.25 -4.42
N GLY A 118 9.04 0.49 -4.32
CA GLY A 118 7.76 0.93 -3.79
C GLY A 118 7.36 0.23 -2.50
N SER A 119 6.11 0.45 -2.12
CA SER A 119 5.41 -0.41 -1.17
C SER A 119 3.93 -0.43 -1.48
N HIS A 120 3.30 -1.57 -1.21
CA HIS A 120 1.87 -1.75 -1.39
C HIS A 120 1.19 -2.00 -0.05
N VAL A 121 0.00 -1.45 0.14
CA VAL A 121 -0.82 -1.70 1.33
C VAL A 121 -2.17 -2.23 0.88
N HIS A 122 -2.42 -3.50 1.17
CA HIS A 122 -3.70 -4.16 0.94
C HIS A 122 -4.61 -3.94 2.13
N ILE A 123 -5.85 -3.52 1.90
CA ILE A 123 -6.82 -3.19 2.94
C ILE A 123 -8.14 -3.88 2.64
N SER A 124 -8.68 -4.60 3.63
CA SER A 124 -10.01 -5.21 3.60
C SER A 124 -10.83 -4.75 4.80
N LYS A 125 -12.16 -4.94 4.73
CA LYS A 125 -13.10 -4.46 5.74
C LYS A 125 -12.87 -5.06 7.14
N GLY A 126 -12.22 -6.21 7.19
CA GLY A 126 -11.87 -6.99 8.37
C GLY A 126 -11.39 -8.40 7.98
N LEU A 127 -11.04 -9.23 8.96
CA LEU A 127 -10.51 -10.56 8.68
C LEU A 127 -11.60 -11.41 8.01
N ASN A 128 -11.31 -11.92 6.81
CA ASN A 128 -12.28 -12.64 5.96
C ASN A 128 -13.54 -11.82 5.63
N GLN A 129 -13.47 -10.48 5.72
CA GLN A 129 -14.57 -9.58 5.40
C GLN A 129 -14.23 -8.71 4.20
N ARG A 130 -15.22 -8.47 3.35
CA ARG A 130 -15.11 -7.60 2.18
C ARG A 130 -15.84 -6.29 2.43
N PHE A 131 -15.44 -5.26 1.70
CA PHE A 131 -16.28 -4.07 1.54
C PHE A 131 -17.52 -4.46 0.74
N SER A 132 -18.69 -3.93 1.09
CA SER A 132 -19.88 -4.08 0.24
C SER A 132 -19.69 -3.28 -1.05
N LEU A 133 -20.42 -3.64 -2.12
CA LEU A 133 -20.41 -2.85 -3.36
C LEU A 133 -20.74 -1.36 -3.12
N ALA A 134 -21.66 -1.06 -2.21
CA ALA A 134 -21.97 0.32 -1.82
C ALA A 134 -20.74 1.04 -1.24
N GLN A 135 -20.02 0.40 -0.31
CA GLN A 135 -18.78 0.96 0.26
C GLN A 135 -17.69 1.11 -0.80
N LEU A 136 -17.56 0.13 -1.71
CA LEU A 136 -16.59 0.18 -2.79
C LEU A 136 -16.86 1.35 -3.74
N LYS A 137 -18.11 1.68 -4.04
CA LYS A 137 -18.48 2.86 -4.85
C LYS A 137 -18.08 4.17 -4.18
N ILE A 138 -18.31 4.30 -2.88
CA ILE A 138 -17.89 5.46 -2.09
C ILE A 138 -16.38 5.64 -2.17
N ILE A 139 -15.64 4.56 -1.92
CA ILE A 139 -14.17 4.56 -1.99
C ILE A 139 -13.69 4.89 -3.41
N ALA A 140 -14.25 4.24 -4.43
CA ALA A 140 -13.89 4.44 -5.84
C ALA A 140 -14.05 5.90 -6.26
N TYR A 141 -15.19 6.51 -5.94
CA TYR A 141 -15.42 7.92 -6.26
C TYR A 141 -14.47 8.83 -5.48
N GLY A 142 -14.32 8.62 -4.17
CA GLY A 142 -13.43 9.42 -3.33
C GLY A 142 -11.96 9.36 -3.77
N VAL A 143 -11.46 8.19 -4.17
CA VAL A 143 -10.12 8.02 -4.74
C VAL A 143 -9.92 8.96 -5.93
N VAL A 144 -10.84 8.91 -6.90
CA VAL A 144 -10.72 9.69 -8.15
C VAL A 144 -11.00 11.17 -7.93
N PHE A 145 -11.92 11.51 -7.02
CA PHE A 145 -12.28 12.88 -6.68
C PHE A 145 -11.10 13.61 -6.03
N TYR A 146 -10.40 12.95 -5.10
CA TYR A 146 -9.29 13.55 -4.36
C TYR A 146 -7.91 13.37 -4.99
N GLU A 147 -7.79 12.70 -6.14
CA GLU A 147 -6.52 12.51 -6.88
C GLU A 147 -5.64 13.76 -6.95
N PRO A 148 -6.14 14.96 -7.31
CA PRO A 148 -5.33 16.17 -7.35
C PRO A 148 -4.67 16.52 -6.00
N LEU A 149 -5.37 16.25 -4.89
CA LEU A 149 -4.88 16.53 -3.54
C LEU A 149 -3.95 15.40 -3.04
N ILE A 150 -4.24 14.14 -3.41
CA ILE A 150 -3.42 12.96 -3.08
C ILE A 150 -2.02 13.11 -3.70
N LYS A 151 -1.89 13.68 -4.90
CA LYS A 151 -0.58 13.98 -5.51
C LYS A 151 0.33 14.79 -4.58
N GLY A 152 -0.22 15.70 -3.78
CA GLY A 152 0.52 16.47 -2.79
C GLY A 152 0.92 15.67 -1.52
N LEU A 153 0.34 14.49 -1.30
CA LEU A 153 0.66 13.57 -0.19
C LEU A 153 1.69 12.50 -0.60
N LEU A 154 1.81 12.23 -1.90
CA LEU A 154 2.78 11.28 -2.43
C LEU A 154 4.20 11.86 -2.42
N MET A 155 5.18 10.97 -2.29
CA MET A 155 6.56 11.33 -2.55
C MET A 155 6.73 11.82 -3.99
N PRO A 156 7.60 12.82 -4.26
CA PRO A 156 7.82 13.34 -5.61
C PRO A 156 8.13 12.26 -6.65
N CYS A 157 8.94 11.26 -6.32
CA CYS A 157 9.28 10.16 -7.25
C CYS A 157 8.14 9.18 -7.54
N ARG A 158 7.04 9.25 -6.79
CA ARG A 158 5.82 8.45 -7.02
C ARG A 158 4.76 9.21 -7.80
N VAL A 159 4.88 10.54 -7.94
CA VAL A 159 3.96 11.33 -8.75
C VAL A 159 4.23 11.06 -10.23
N GLY A 160 3.26 10.49 -10.93
CA GLY A 160 3.39 10.14 -12.36
C GLY A 160 4.26 8.91 -12.62
N ASN A 161 4.55 8.10 -11.60
CA ASN A 161 5.24 6.84 -11.78
C ASN A 161 4.31 5.82 -12.45
N ARG A 162 4.79 5.21 -13.55
CA ARG A 162 4.03 4.24 -14.37
C ARG A 162 3.51 3.01 -13.63
N PHE A 163 4.00 2.73 -12.42
CA PHE A 163 3.57 1.58 -11.62
C PHE A 163 2.44 1.92 -10.63
N CYS A 164 2.10 3.21 -10.48
CA CYS A 164 1.05 3.69 -9.58
C CYS A 164 0.37 4.96 -10.14
N GLU A 165 -0.07 4.91 -11.40
CA GLU A 165 -0.69 6.05 -12.07
C GLU A 165 -2.06 6.41 -11.46
N PRO A 166 -2.49 7.68 -11.47
CA PRO A 166 -3.82 8.05 -11.00
C PRO A 166 -4.91 7.28 -11.76
N ASN A 167 -5.86 6.66 -11.04
CA ASN A 167 -6.95 5.87 -11.60
C ASN A 167 -7.75 6.67 -12.66
N GLY A 168 -8.07 7.93 -12.36
CA GLY A 168 -8.84 8.82 -13.24
C GLY A 168 -8.11 9.24 -14.51
N GLN A 169 -6.80 8.97 -14.62
CA GLN A 169 -5.99 9.20 -15.82
C GLN A 169 -5.72 7.89 -16.58
N GLN A 170 -5.50 6.80 -15.84
CA GLN A 170 -5.14 5.50 -16.40
C GLN A 170 -6.35 4.78 -17.00
N ALA A 171 -7.50 4.81 -16.30
CA ALA A 171 -8.68 4.07 -16.72
C ALA A 171 -9.45 4.82 -17.83
N ARG A 172 -9.60 4.18 -19.00
CA ARG A 172 -10.26 4.76 -20.17
C ARG A 172 -11.66 5.28 -19.86
N LEU A 173 -12.46 4.53 -19.11
CA LEU A 173 -13.83 4.92 -18.77
C LEU A 173 -13.89 6.18 -17.90
N LEU A 174 -12.98 6.32 -16.92
CA LEU A 174 -12.87 7.52 -16.09
C LEU A 174 -12.26 8.71 -16.84
N CYS A 175 -11.39 8.46 -17.82
CA CYS A 175 -10.83 9.49 -18.69
C CYS A 175 -11.90 10.10 -19.61
N GLN A 176 -12.74 9.25 -20.21
CA GLN A 176 -13.85 9.67 -21.07
C GLN A 176 -14.96 10.39 -20.30
N ASN A 177 -15.12 10.08 -19.01
CA ASN A 177 -16.06 10.73 -18.11
C ASN A 177 -15.29 11.62 -17.13
N ASN A 178 -14.79 12.78 -17.56
CA ASN A 178 -13.83 13.57 -16.77
C ASN A 178 -14.44 14.59 -15.78
N THR A 179 -15.77 14.76 -15.77
CA THR A 179 -16.44 15.64 -14.79
C THR A 179 -16.80 14.89 -13.51
N HIS A 180 -16.89 15.59 -12.38
CA HIS A 180 -17.26 14.98 -11.10
C HIS A 180 -18.61 14.26 -11.16
N ALA A 181 -19.63 14.90 -11.76
CA ALA A 181 -20.95 14.31 -11.94
C ALA A 181 -20.92 13.05 -12.83
N ALA A 182 -20.22 13.10 -13.97
CA ALA A 182 -20.13 11.94 -14.88
C ALA A 182 -19.41 10.75 -14.22
N ARG A 183 -18.32 11.00 -13.48
CA ARG A 183 -17.61 9.96 -12.72
C ARG A 183 -18.48 9.36 -11.64
N ALA A 184 -19.20 10.19 -10.88
CA ALA A 184 -20.13 9.73 -9.87
C ALA A 184 -21.22 8.84 -10.48
N GLN A 185 -21.84 9.27 -11.58
CA GLN A 185 -22.86 8.50 -12.28
C GLN A 185 -22.33 7.15 -12.78
N LEU A 186 -21.14 7.14 -13.40
CA LEU A 186 -20.49 5.93 -13.90
C LEU A 186 -20.23 4.94 -12.76
N ILE A 187 -19.61 5.40 -11.68
CA ILE A 187 -19.27 4.57 -10.50
C ILE A 187 -20.53 4.10 -9.77
N ALA A 188 -21.51 4.98 -9.57
CA ALA A 188 -22.79 4.65 -8.93
C ALA A 188 -23.58 3.62 -9.75
N GLY A 189 -23.44 3.64 -11.08
CA GLY A 189 -24.07 2.69 -12.00
C GLY A 189 -23.48 1.28 -11.98
N ALA A 190 -22.31 1.05 -11.37
CA ALA A 190 -21.70 -0.28 -11.31
C ALA A 190 -22.62 -1.30 -10.59
N THR A 191 -22.98 -2.40 -11.24
CA THR A 191 -23.90 -3.40 -10.68
C THR A 191 -23.21 -4.57 -9.98
N SER A 192 -21.88 -4.65 -10.07
CA SER A 192 -21.06 -5.68 -9.44
C SER A 192 -19.66 -5.16 -9.13
N GLU A 193 -18.93 -5.89 -8.28
CA GLU A 193 -17.52 -5.67 -7.99
C GLU A 193 -16.65 -5.75 -9.25
N ALA A 194 -16.96 -6.67 -10.18
CA ALA A 194 -16.26 -6.80 -11.44
C ALA A 194 -16.44 -5.56 -12.33
N ALA A 195 -17.69 -5.10 -12.48
CA ALA A 195 -18.00 -3.89 -13.25
C ALA A 195 -17.32 -2.65 -12.64
N LEU A 196 -17.30 -2.54 -11.31
CA LEU A 196 -16.61 -1.44 -10.64
C LEU A 196 -15.08 -1.50 -10.86
N ARG A 197 -14.48 -2.69 -10.78
CA ARG A 197 -13.06 -2.88 -11.09
C ARG A 197 -12.75 -2.44 -12.52
N ASP A 198 -13.58 -2.82 -13.49
CA ASP A 198 -13.37 -2.45 -14.90
C ASP A 198 -13.54 -0.94 -15.16
N ILE A 199 -14.36 -0.24 -14.35
CA ILE A 199 -14.43 1.22 -14.36
C ILE A 199 -13.14 1.85 -13.82
N MET A 200 -12.60 1.30 -12.73
CA MET A 200 -11.52 1.93 -11.96
C MET A 200 -10.13 1.77 -12.55
N GLN A 201 -9.93 0.81 -13.47
CA GLN A 201 -8.62 0.51 -14.03
C GLN A 201 -8.69 -0.36 -15.30
N ASP A 202 -7.75 -0.14 -16.23
CA ASP A 202 -7.56 -1.04 -17.38
C ASP A 202 -6.46 -2.08 -17.14
N ASN A 203 -5.56 -1.81 -16.18
CA ASN A 203 -4.51 -2.73 -15.75
C ASN A 203 -4.20 -2.57 -14.25
N LYS A 204 -3.20 -3.28 -13.71
CA LYS A 204 -2.89 -3.23 -12.27
C LYS A 204 -2.11 -1.99 -11.82
N TYR A 205 -1.47 -1.25 -12.73
CA TYR A 205 -0.51 -0.18 -12.45
C TYR A 205 -1.17 1.17 -12.12
N VAL A 206 -2.21 1.11 -11.29
CA VAL A 206 -2.94 2.28 -10.78
C VAL A 206 -2.60 2.54 -9.32
N LEU A 207 -2.80 3.78 -8.87
CA LEU A 207 -2.50 4.22 -7.52
C LEU A 207 -3.30 3.46 -6.47
N TRP A 208 -4.58 3.20 -6.75
CA TRP A 208 -5.46 2.35 -5.96
C TRP A 208 -5.96 1.21 -6.83
N ASN A 209 -5.46 0.01 -6.60
CA ASN A 209 -5.79 -1.18 -7.38
C ASN A 209 -6.98 -1.92 -6.74
N PHE A 210 -8.03 -2.07 -7.54
CA PHE A 210 -9.31 -2.73 -7.24
C PHE A 210 -9.36 -4.18 -7.77
N SER A 211 -8.31 -4.72 -8.38
CA SER A 211 -8.31 -6.10 -8.91
C SER A 211 -8.74 -7.15 -7.90
N ASN A 212 -8.41 -6.94 -6.62
CA ASN A 212 -8.63 -7.91 -5.56
C ASN A 212 -10.05 -7.89 -4.95
N ILE A 213 -10.94 -6.97 -5.36
CA ILE A 213 -12.28 -6.85 -4.77
C ILE A 213 -13.25 -7.94 -5.26
N VAL A 214 -12.99 -8.51 -6.43
CA VAL A 214 -13.90 -9.43 -7.13
C VAL A 214 -14.05 -10.77 -6.39
N PRO A 215 -15.17 -11.50 -6.59
CA PRO A 215 -15.36 -12.82 -5.98
C PRO A 215 -14.20 -13.78 -6.32
N GLY A 216 -13.77 -14.57 -5.32
CA GLY A 216 -12.63 -15.50 -5.47
C GLY A 216 -11.26 -14.90 -5.16
N GLU A 217 -11.11 -13.58 -5.19
CA GLU A 217 -9.85 -12.89 -4.83
C GLU A 217 -9.77 -12.56 -3.34
N THR A 218 -8.73 -11.84 -2.88
CA THR A 218 -8.50 -11.57 -1.45
C THR A 218 -9.49 -10.60 -0.81
N GLY A 219 -10.30 -9.88 -1.60
CA GLY A 219 -11.28 -8.91 -1.10
C GLY A 219 -10.70 -7.57 -0.66
N THR A 220 -9.47 -7.25 -1.06
CA THR A 220 -8.75 -6.03 -0.66
C THR A 220 -8.81 -4.93 -1.71
N ILE A 221 -8.64 -3.69 -1.28
CA ILE A 221 -8.16 -2.59 -2.13
C ILE A 221 -6.66 -2.40 -1.84
N GLU A 222 -5.85 -2.27 -2.88
CA GLU A 222 -4.40 -2.14 -2.76
C GLU A 222 -3.95 -0.71 -3.07
N PHE A 223 -3.33 -0.05 -2.10
CA PHE A 223 -2.65 1.22 -2.31
C PHE A 223 -1.23 0.97 -2.83
N ARG A 224 -0.88 1.56 -3.98
CA ARG A 224 0.42 1.37 -4.65
C ARG A 224 1.32 2.60 -4.67
N GLY A 225 0.89 3.69 -4.04
CA GLY A 225 1.63 4.95 -4.00
C GLY A 225 2.73 5.02 -2.94
N GLY A 226 2.93 3.94 -2.18
CA GLY A 226 3.93 3.85 -1.14
C GLY A 226 5.34 3.97 -1.71
N ARG A 227 6.24 4.53 -0.89
CA ARG A 227 7.66 4.65 -1.23
C ARG A 227 8.42 3.35 -0.96
N GLY A 228 9.66 3.25 -1.43
CA GLY A 228 10.63 2.28 -0.93
C GLY A 228 10.89 2.51 0.56
N LEU A 229 10.41 1.59 1.39
CA LEU A 229 10.37 1.73 2.84
C LEU A 229 11.77 1.55 3.46
N ARG A 230 12.07 2.33 4.50
CA ARG A 230 13.38 2.39 5.16
C ARG A 230 13.22 2.44 6.67
N GLY A 231 12.72 1.35 7.25
CA GLY A 231 12.47 1.25 8.69
C GLY A 231 10.98 1.26 9.08
N GLU A 232 10.77 0.90 10.34
CA GLU A 232 9.48 0.69 11.00
C GLU A 232 8.63 1.95 11.01
N VAL A 233 9.20 3.11 11.35
CA VAL A 233 8.45 4.38 11.46
C VAL A 233 7.79 4.74 10.13
N ARG A 234 8.54 4.64 9.03
CA ARG A 234 8.01 4.98 7.69
C ARG A 234 7.03 3.93 7.19
N THR A 235 7.23 2.67 7.54
CA THR A 235 6.30 1.58 7.22
C THR A 235 4.96 1.81 7.90
N LYS A 236 4.96 2.09 9.21
CA LYS A 236 3.76 2.40 9.97
C LYS A 236 3.04 3.64 9.44
N ARG A 237 3.77 4.70 9.09
CA ARG A 237 3.22 5.92 8.46
C ARG A 237 2.38 5.60 7.21
N TRP A 238 2.93 4.83 6.27
CA TRP A 238 2.27 4.53 5.00
C TRP A 238 1.10 3.55 5.17
N ILE A 239 1.21 2.57 6.06
CA ILE A 239 0.08 1.70 6.43
C ILE A 239 -1.05 2.53 7.03
N THR A 240 -0.76 3.39 8.01
CA THR A 240 -1.75 4.25 8.64
C THR A 240 -2.38 5.22 7.64
N PHE A 241 -1.59 5.86 6.78
CA PHE A 241 -2.10 6.75 5.75
C PHE A 241 -3.12 6.03 4.86
N ALA A 242 -2.76 4.85 4.33
CA ALA A 242 -3.62 4.15 3.39
C ALA A 242 -4.95 3.72 4.04
N VAL A 243 -4.89 3.16 5.26
CA VAL A 243 -6.09 2.74 6.00
C VAL A 243 -6.96 3.93 6.37
N ALA A 244 -6.36 4.98 6.94
CA ALA A 244 -7.09 6.15 7.40
C ALA A 244 -7.68 6.96 6.23
N PHE A 245 -7.02 6.97 5.08
CA PHE A 245 -7.58 7.57 3.87
C PHE A 245 -8.85 6.86 3.41
N LEU A 246 -8.84 5.52 3.28
CA LEU A 246 -10.06 4.78 2.93
C LEU A 246 -11.18 4.98 3.95
N HIS A 247 -10.82 5.05 5.24
CA HIS A 247 -11.79 5.34 6.29
C HIS A 247 -12.39 6.74 6.16
N ALA A 248 -11.56 7.75 5.89
CA ALA A 248 -12.02 9.13 5.66
C ALA A 248 -12.98 9.21 4.46
N LEU A 249 -12.69 8.53 3.35
CA LEU A 249 -13.59 8.50 2.19
C LEU A 249 -14.96 7.93 2.53
N LEU A 250 -15.00 6.83 3.30
CA LEU A 250 -16.25 6.22 3.75
C LEU A 250 -17.06 7.14 4.67
N THR A 251 -16.40 7.98 5.45
CA THR A 251 -17.04 8.94 6.35
C THR A 251 -17.53 10.18 5.61
N MET A 252 -16.81 10.66 4.60
CA MET A 252 -17.18 11.84 3.83
C MET A 252 -18.30 11.56 2.82
N ASP A 253 -18.30 10.38 2.20
CA ASP A 253 -19.35 9.92 1.27
C ASP A 253 -19.70 10.93 0.16
N ASP A 254 -18.68 11.58 -0.43
CA ASP A 254 -18.90 12.67 -1.39
C ASP A 254 -19.58 12.22 -2.70
N ILE A 255 -19.73 10.92 -2.93
CA ILE A 255 -20.51 10.41 -4.07
C ILE A 255 -22.01 10.72 -3.90
N ALA A 256 -22.49 10.91 -2.67
CA ALA A 256 -23.87 11.32 -2.38
C ALA A 256 -24.15 12.76 -2.84
N SER A 257 -23.12 13.61 -2.96
CA SER A 257 -23.22 14.99 -3.45
C SER A 257 -22.09 15.33 -4.42
N PRO A 258 -22.13 14.82 -5.67
CA PRO A 258 -21.01 14.92 -6.60
C PRO A 258 -20.56 16.36 -6.86
N GLY A 259 -19.28 16.64 -6.63
CA GLY A 259 -18.68 17.97 -6.79
C GLY A 259 -18.71 18.83 -5.52
N ALA A 260 -19.51 18.47 -4.52
CA ALA A 260 -19.34 18.98 -3.16
C ALA A 260 -18.22 18.21 -2.44
N THR A 261 -17.65 18.81 -1.40
CA THR A 261 -16.60 18.19 -0.59
C THR A 261 -16.90 18.37 0.88
N GLY A 262 -16.70 17.31 1.67
CA GLY A 262 -16.70 17.39 3.13
C GLY A 262 -15.50 18.15 3.72
N LEU A 263 -14.52 18.54 2.90
CA LEU A 263 -13.34 19.27 3.36
C LEU A 263 -13.63 20.74 3.65
N GLN A 264 -13.01 21.27 4.71
CA GLN A 264 -13.06 22.71 5.04
C GLN A 264 -12.49 23.61 3.91
N ALA A 265 -11.54 23.09 3.14
CA ALA A 265 -10.95 23.77 1.98
C ALA A 265 -10.42 22.74 0.99
N TRP A 266 -10.44 23.05 -0.31
CA TRP A 266 -9.90 22.16 -1.35
C TRP A 266 -8.36 22.24 -1.41
N THR A 267 -7.70 21.67 -0.40
CA THR A 267 -6.24 21.68 -0.27
C THR A 267 -5.70 20.35 0.22
N THR A 268 -4.47 20.01 -0.15
CA THR A 268 -3.74 18.83 0.36
C THR A 268 -3.68 18.81 1.89
N LYS A 269 -3.53 19.99 2.52
CA LYS A 269 -3.52 20.12 3.98
C LYS A 269 -4.87 19.72 4.59
N ALA A 270 -5.98 20.19 4.03
CA ALA A 270 -7.31 19.86 4.54
C ALA A 270 -7.63 18.36 4.39
N LEU A 271 -7.27 17.76 3.25
CA LEU A 271 -7.39 16.30 3.07
C LEU A 271 -6.54 15.54 4.09
N TYR A 272 -5.31 16.00 4.33
CA TYR A 272 -4.44 15.39 5.34
C TYR A 272 -4.99 15.52 6.76
N THR A 273 -5.65 16.63 7.10
CA THR A 273 -6.36 16.78 8.37
C THR A 273 -7.47 15.74 8.50
N ALA A 274 -8.31 15.56 7.48
CA ALA A 274 -9.36 14.54 7.49
C ALA A 274 -8.80 13.11 7.66
N ILE A 275 -7.65 12.82 7.02
CA ILE A 275 -6.94 11.55 7.19
C ILE A 275 -6.44 11.39 8.63
N LYS A 276 -5.91 12.44 9.26
CA LYS A 276 -5.47 12.38 10.66
C LYS A 276 -6.63 12.15 11.62
N ASP A 277 -7.77 12.79 11.38
CA ASP A 277 -8.97 12.60 12.19
C ASP A 277 -9.49 11.16 12.07
N ALA A 278 -9.53 10.63 10.84
CA ALA A 278 -9.85 9.22 10.60
C ALA A 278 -8.84 8.26 11.27
N ALA A 279 -7.54 8.57 11.23
CA ALA A 279 -6.52 7.77 11.91
C ALA A 279 -6.70 7.79 13.44
N ALA A 280 -7.09 8.94 14.02
CA ALA A 280 -7.38 9.05 15.44
C ALA A 280 -8.58 8.18 15.83
N GLN A 281 -9.67 8.18 15.05
CA GLN A 281 -10.83 7.31 15.25
C GLN A 281 -10.48 5.82 15.23
N LEU A 282 -9.44 5.45 14.48
CA LEU A 282 -8.94 4.08 14.36
C LEU A 282 -7.86 3.72 15.40
N GLY A 283 -7.40 4.67 16.24
CA GLY A 283 -6.30 4.46 17.18
C GLY A 283 -4.92 4.34 16.53
N MET A 284 -4.76 4.92 15.33
CA MET A 284 -3.51 4.89 14.55
C MET A 284 -2.86 6.27 14.41
N GLY A 285 -3.49 7.34 14.92
CA GLY A 285 -3.09 8.73 14.71
C GLY A 285 -1.64 9.04 15.11
N GLN A 286 -1.11 8.34 16.11
CA GLN A 286 0.28 8.44 16.58
C GLN A 286 1.34 8.14 15.51
N HIS A 287 0.98 7.36 14.49
CA HIS A 287 1.92 6.98 13.44
C HIS A 287 2.04 8.03 12.36
N LEU A 288 1.03 8.91 12.19
CA LEU A 288 1.07 9.96 11.18
C LEU A 288 1.89 11.15 11.66
N PRO A 289 2.76 11.73 10.80
CA PRO A 289 3.44 12.97 11.16
C PRO A 289 2.45 14.13 11.28
N THR A 290 2.87 15.18 11.98
CA THR A 290 2.05 16.38 12.20
C THR A 290 1.60 17.05 10.91
N ASN A 291 2.44 16.99 9.86
CA ASN A 291 2.26 17.65 8.57
C ASN A 291 2.50 16.68 7.39
N HIS A 292 1.71 16.83 6.32
CA HIS A 292 1.85 16.05 5.08
C HIS A 292 3.21 16.23 4.40
N LYS A 293 3.87 17.39 4.57
CA LYS A 293 5.21 17.61 4.02
C LYS A 293 6.29 16.71 4.63
N VAL A 294 6.05 16.21 5.85
CA VAL A 294 6.91 15.21 6.50
C VAL A 294 6.56 13.81 6.01
N LEU A 295 5.28 13.54 5.71
CA LEU A 295 4.84 12.27 5.11
C LEU A 295 5.44 12.08 3.72
N ASN A 296 5.35 13.11 2.87
CA ASN A 296 5.84 13.09 1.49
C ASN A 296 7.34 13.41 1.36
N GLU A 297 8.02 13.67 2.48
CA GLU A 297 9.47 13.92 2.58
C GLU A 297 9.96 15.17 1.84
N THR A 298 9.07 16.12 1.54
CA THR A 298 9.45 17.47 1.09
C THR A 298 9.96 18.34 2.23
N GLN A 299 9.76 17.92 3.48
CA GLN A 299 10.37 18.46 4.68
C GLN A 299 10.98 17.33 5.55
N PRO A 300 12.09 17.59 6.25
CA PRO A 300 12.67 16.62 7.18
C PRO A 300 11.70 16.34 8.34
N SER A 301 11.80 15.15 8.93
CA SER A 301 11.17 14.90 10.24
C SER A 301 11.99 15.64 11.28
N SER A 302 11.37 16.62 11.96
CA SER A 302 11.90 17.26 13.17
C SER A 302 12.03 16.25 14.31
#